data_AF-A0A1F5J5F7-F1
#
_entry.id   AF-A0A1F5J5F7-F1
#
_cell.length_a   1.000
_cell.length_b   1.000
_cell.length_c   1.000
_cell.angle_alpha   90.00
_cell.angle_beta   90.00
_cell.angle_gamma   90.00
#
_symmetry.space_group_name_H-M   'P 1'
#
loop_
_entity.id
_entity.type
_entity.pdbx_description
1 polymer ?
#
loop_
_entity_poly.entity_id
_entity_poly.type
_entity_poly.pdbx_seq_one_letter_code
_entity_poly.pdbx_strand_id
1 'polypeptide(L)'
;MKMLLMVVLMSSLFTIVSCVSSEDEGQDWGNIFDGVEGLILTEEEHPDGWGREDCFACHPLEVIHQEDRSGLGVLLLEDIREFTEQEGLASCPICHGDNGVPELTE
;
A
#
# COMPACT_ATOMS: atom_id res chain seq x y z
N MET A 1 -9.39 -34.36 -39.00
CA MET A 1 -9.02 -32.92 -38.89
C MET A 1 -9.87 -32.15 -37.89
N LYS A 2 -11.22 -32.21 -37.92
CA LYS A 2 -12.09 -31.53 -36.94
C LYS A 2 -11.82 -31.91 -35.47
N MET A 3 -11.57 -33.20 -35.20
CA MET A 3 -11.29 -33.69 -33.84
C MET A 3 -9.90 -33.27 -33.32
N LEU A 4 -8.91 -33.13 -34.22
CA LEU A 4 -7.57 -32.66 -33.87
C LEU A 4 -7.58 -31.15 -33.58
N LEU A 5 -8.34 -30.37 -34.36
CA LEU A 5 -8.52 -28.93 -34.16
C LEU A 5 -9.20 -28.63 -32.82
N MET A 6 -10.16 -29.46 -32.41
CA MET A 6 -10.92 -29.30 -31.16
C MET A 6 -10.09 -29.65 -29.91
N VAL A 7 -9.20 -30.63 -30.01
CA VAL A 7 -8.26 -31.01 -28.92
C VAL A 7 -7.17 -29.94 -28.75
N VAL A 8 -6.70 -29.33 -29.83
CA VAL A 8 -5.78 -28.18 -29.76
C VAL A 8 -6.47 -26.96 -29.13
N LEU A 9 -7.73 -26.69 -29.47
CA LEU A 9 -8.51 -25.58 -28.92
C LEU A 9 -8.84 -25.74 -27.42
N MET A 10 -9.03 -26.98 -26.95
CA MET A 10 -9.26 -27.30 -25.54
C MET A 10 -7.97 -27.35 -24.71
N SER A 11 -6.83 -27.62 -25.34
CA SER A 11 -5.50 -27.56 -24.68
C SER A 11 -5.01 -26.11 -24.51
N SER A 12 -5.47 -25.18 -25.35
CA SER A 12 -5.18 -23.74 -25.20
C SER A 12 -6.02 -23.03 -24.13
N LEU A 13 -7.08 -23.67 -23.61
CA LEU A 13 -7.94 -23.09 -22.57
C LEU A 13 -7.47 -23.43 -21.14
N PHE A 14 -6.53 -24.36 -20.98
CA PHE A 14 -6.08 -24.87 -19.69
C PHE A 14 -4.80 -24.20 -19.14
N THR A 15 -4.24 -23.20 -19.84
CA THR A 15 -2.98 -22.55 -19.45
C THR A 15 -3.12 -21.19 -18.75
N ILE A 16 -4.35 -20.77 -18.41
CA ILE A 16 -4.59 -19.54 -17.62
C ILE A 16 -4.81 -19.78 -16.13
N VAL A 17 -4.54 -20.98 -15.62
CA VAL A 17 -4.23 -21.16 -14.18
C VAL A 17 -2.75 -20.82 -13.97
N SER A 18 -2.39 -19.57 -14.26
CA SER A 18 -1.13 -19.01 -13.77
C SER A 18 -1.38 -18.53 -12.36
N CYS A 19 -0.62 -19.12 -11.45
CA CYS A 19 -0.47 -18.82 -10.04
C CYS A 19 -0.81 -17.36 -9.70
N VAL A 20 -1.94 -17.13 -9.01
CA VAL A 20 -1.97 -16.05 -8.03
C VAL A 20 -0.95 -16.48 -6.98
N SER A 21 0.21 -15.84 -6.94
CA SER A 21 1.05 -15.92 -5.75
C SER A 21 0.26 -15.23 -4.66
N SER A 22 -0.28 -16.01 -3.72
CA SER A 22 -0.58 -15.48 -2.40
C SER A 22 0.70 -14.88 -1.84
N GLU A 23 0.61 -13.73 -1.17
CA GLU A 23 1.69 -12.98 -0.51
C GLU A 23 2.18 -11.74 -1.27
N ASP A 24 1.29 -10.96 -1.89
CA ASP A 24 1.58 -9.52 -2.00
C ASP A 24 1.25 -8.89 -0.63
N GLU A 25 2.26 -8.76 0.22
CA GLU A 25 2.18 -8.10 1.53
C GLU A 25 2.13 -6.57 1.41
N GLY A 26 1.98 -6.05 0.19
CA GLY A 26 1.96 -4.64 -0.12
C GLY A 26 3.36 -4.02 -0.06
N GLN A 27 3.37 -2.69 0.02
CA GLN A 27 4.59 -1.92 0.08
C GLN A 27 5.31 -2.13 1.42
N ASP A 28 6.65 -2.25 1.38
CA ASP A 28 7.48 -2.41 2.56
C ASP A 28 8.55 -1.32 2.67
N TRP A 29 8.43 -0.51 3.73
CA TRP A 29 9.42 0.50 4.15
C TRP A 29 9.98 0.20 5.55
N GLY A 30 9.73 -0.99 6.08
CA GLY A 30 10.09 -1.37 7.44
C GLY A 30 9.07 -0.93 8.50
N ASN A 31 9.50 -0.93 9.76
CA ASN A 31 8.68 -0.53 10.88
C ASN A 31 8.75 0.99 11.10
N ILE A 32 7.65 1.68 10.83
CA ILE A 32 7.55 3.14 11.03
C ILE A 32 7.81 3.56 12.49
N PHE A 33 7.49 2.72 13.48
CA PHE A 33 7.73 3.04 14.89
C PHE A 33 9.22 2.97 15.30
N ASP A 34 10.09 2.43 14.45
CA ASP A 34 11.54 2.50 14.67
C ASP A 34 12.10 3.91 14.39
N GLY A 35 11.28 4.79 13.81
CA GLY A 35 11.59 6.19 13.56
C GLY A 35 11.73 7.04 14.82
N VAL A 36 12.39 8.19 14.67
CA VAL A 36 12.72 9.15 15.75
C VAL A 36 11.46 9.70 16.42
N GLU A 37 10.42 9.97 15.64
CA GLU A 37 9.13 10.54 16.09
C GLU A 37 7.98 9.50 16.01
N GLY A 38 8.30 8.23 15.75
CA GLY A 38 7.33 7.15 15.60
C GLY A 38 6.46 7.32 14.35
N LEU A 39 5.17 7.59 14.49
CA LEU A 39 4.25 7.69 13.34
C LEU A 39 4.40 8.98 12.54
N ILE A 40 4.88 10.04 13.18
CA ILE A 40 5.06 11.35 12.55
C ILE A 40 6.35 11.32 11.74
N LEU A 41 6.24 11.60 10.44
CA LEU A 41 7.37 11.56 9.54
C LEU A 41 8.31 12.75 9.78
N THR A 42 9.60 12.52 9.65
CA THR A 42 10.63 13.57 9.61
C THR A 42 11.31 13.65 8.25
N GLU A 43 11.99 14.76 7.96
CA GLU A 43 12.78 14.94 6.74
C GLU A 43 13.88 13.87 6.59
N GLU A 44 14.47 13.42 7.71
CA GLU A 44 15.53 12.41 7.72
C GLU A 44 15.01 11.02 7.29
N GLU A 45 13.79 10.67 7.70
CA GLU A 45 13.18 9.37 7.40
C GLU A 45 12.53 9.33 6.03
N HIS A 46 12.10 10.48 5.53
CA HIS A 46 11.31 10.59 4.31
C HIS A 46 11.93 11.54 3.25
N PRO A 47 13.25 11.48 2.96
CA PRO A 47 13.95 12.52 2.20
C PRO A 47 13.45 12.71 0.77
N ASP A 48 12.98 11.65 0.13
CA ASP A 48 12.47 11.71 -1.26
C ASP A 48 11.04 12.22 -1.36
N GLY A 49 10.26 12.11 -0.27
CA GLY A 49 8.86 12.50 -0.22
C GLY A 49 8.56 13.69 0.69
N TRP A 50 9.55 14.19 1.43
CA TRP A 50 9.40 15.35 2.30
C TRP A 50 8.98 16.59 1.52
N GLY A 51 8.05 17.37 2.09
CA GLY A 51 7.51 18.58 1.46
C GLY A 51 6.52 18.30 0.32
N ARG A 52 6.01 17.07 0.19
CA ARG A 52 5.00 16.69 -0.81
C ARG A 52 3.63 16.51 -0.20
N GLU A 53 2.60 16.93 -0.94
CA GLU A 53 1.19 16.75 -0.59
C GLU A 53 0.56 15.52 -1.30
N ASP A 54 1.20 15.01 -2.35
CA ASP A 54 0.70 13.93 -3.20
C ASP A 54 1.21 12.55 -2.75
N CYS A 55 0.92 12.16 -1.51
CA CYS A 55 1.40 10.93 -0.87
C CYS A 55 1.27 9.68 -1.76
N PHE A 56 0.15 9.54 -2.47
CA PHE A 56 -0.13 8.38 -3.33
C PHE A 56 0.76 8.27 -4.57
N ALA A 57 1.58 9.28 -4.89
CA ALA A 57 2.60 9.17 -5.93
C ALA A 57 3.68 8.15 -5.56
N CYS A 58 3.97 7.98 -4.27
CA CYS A 58 4.93 7.00 -3.75
C CYS A 58 4.25 5.87 -2.97
N HIS A 59 3.04 6.10 -2.46
CA HIS A 59 2.28 5.18 -1.61
C HIS A 59 0.93 4.82 -2.24
N PRO A 60 0.89 3.96 -3.28
CA PRO A 60 -0.36 3.65 -3.97
C PRO A 60 -1.36 3.00 -3.03
N LEU A 61 -2.62 3.46 -3.09
CA LEU A 61 -3.68 3.06 -2.18
C LEU A 61 -3.89 1.54 -2.15
N GLU A 62 -3.68 0.88 -3.28
CA GLU A 62 -3.89 -0.56 -3.44
C GLU A 62 -2.90 -1.41 -2.64
N VAL A 63 -1.73 -0.86 -2.29
CA VAL A 63 -0.63 -1.63 -1.68
C VAL A 63 -0.17 -1.09 -0.33
N ILE A 64 -0.76 0.00 0.18
CA ILE A 64 -0.47 0.51 1.53
C ILE A 64 -1.35 -0.14 2.60
N HIS A 65 -0.84 -0.16 3.84
CA HIS A 65 -1.56 -0.67 5.01
C HIS A 65 -2.05 -2.12 4.88
N GLN A 66 -1.32 -2.94 4.13
CA GLN A 66 -1.66 -4.36 3.94
C GLN A 66 -1.16 -5.24 5.10
N GLU A 67 -0.07 -4.85 5.76
CA GLU A 67 0.53 -5.57 6.86
C GLU A 67 0.87 -4.67 8.06
N ASP A 68 0.73 -5.22 9.27
CA ASP A 68 1.17 -4.57 10.51
C ASP A 68 2.68 -4.78 10.68
N ARG A 69 3.45 -3.86 10.13
CA ARG A 69 4.91 -3.85 10.27
C ARG A 69 5.39 -3.25 11.59
N SER A 70 4.48 -2.74 12.43
CA SER A 70 4.83 -2.24 13.76
C SER A 70 5.14 -3.34 14.76
N GLY A 71 4.59 -4.54 14.53
CA GLY A 71 4.65 -5.65 15.49
C GLY A 71 3.86 -5.40 16.77
N LEU A 72 3.07 -4.32 16.85
CA LEU A 72 2.26 -4.00 18.03
C LEU A 72 1.01 -4.89 18.11
N GLY A 73 0.51 -5.40 16.98
CA GLY A 73 -0.65 -6.28 16.94
C GLY A 73 -1.97 -5.60 17.33
N VAL A 74 -1.99 -4.27 17.30
CA VAL A 74 -3.15 -3.43 17.67
C VAL A 74 -3.62 -2.53 16.53
N LEU A 75 -2.92 -2.53 15.38
CA LEU A 75 -3.34 -1.75 14.23
C LEU A 75 -4.55 -2.41 13.57
N LEU A 76 -5.67 -1.68 13.52
CA LEU A 76 -6.90 -2.10 12.86
C LEU A 76 -6.78 -1.80 11.37
N LEU A 77 -5.98 -2.60 10.63
CA LEU A 77 -5.64 -2.32 9.24
C LEU A 77 -6.85 -2.26 8.30
N GLU A 78 -7.90 -3.02 8.59
CA GLU A 78 -9.16 -2.95 7.82
C GLU A 78 -9.79 -1.56 7.94
N ASP A 79 -9.96 -1.06 9.16
CA ASP A 79 -10.51 0.28 9.43
C ASP A 79 -9.62 1.39 8.85
N ILE A 80 -8.29 1.22 8.95
CA ILE A 80 -7.33 2.19 8.38
C ILE A 80 -7.46 2.24 6.85
N ARG A 81 -7.55 1.09 6.18
CA ARG A 81 -7.74 1.05 4.72
C ARG A 81 -9.06 1.69 4.31
N GLU A 82 -10.15 1.32 4.99
CA GLU A 82 -11.47 1.92 4.74
C GLU A 82 -11.42 3.46 4.91
N PHE A 83 -10.75 3.94 5.96
CA PHE A 83 -10.57 5.37 6.20
C PHE A 83 -9.78 6.05 5.08
N THR A 84 -8.64 5.47 4.66
CA THR A 84 -7.83 6.02 3.57
C THR A 84 -8.55 6.00 2.22
N GLU A 85 -9.41 5.01 1.96
CA GLU A 85 -10.23 4.94 0.75
C GLU A 85 -11.32 6.02 0.73
N GLN A 86 -11.93 6.31 1.88
CA GLN A 86 -13.02 7.29 1.99
C GLN A 86 -12.52 8.73 1.96
N GLU A 87 -11.47 9.04 2.73
CA GLU A 87 -10.97 10.41 2.90
C GLU A 87 -9.83 10.76 1.93
N GLY A 88 -9.23 9.76 1.27
CA GLY A 88 -8.14 9.97 0.32
C GLY A 88 -6.92 10.61 0.96
N LEU A 89 -6.25 11.53 0.24
CA LEU A 89 -5.02 12.19 0.72
C LEU A 89 -5.20 12.95 2.04
N ALA A 90 -6.41 13.41 2.36
CA ALA A 90 -6.69 14.13 3.60
C ALA A 90 -6.57 13.22 4.85
N SER A 91 -6.62 11.89 4.68
CA SER A 91 -6.44 10.95 5.78
C SER A 91 -4.99 10.88 6.30
N CYS A 92 -4.00 11.10 5.44
CA CYS A 92 -2.59 10.86 5.74
C CYS A 92 -2.07 11.73 6.92
N PRO A 93 -2.26 13.07 6.92
CA PRO A 93 -1.66 13.93 7.94
C PRO A 93 -2.25 13.73 9.34
N ILE A 94 -3.42 13.10 9.45
CA ILE A 94 -4.06 12.79 10.74
C ILE A 94 -3.18 11.86 11.59
N CYS A 95 -2.44 10.94 10.94
CA CYS A 95 -1.58 9.97 11.61
C CYS A 95 -0.10 10.26 11.40
N HIS A 96 0.28 10.77 10.23
CA HIS A 96 1.68 10.90 9.80
C HIS A 96 2.24 12.32 9.91
N GLY A 97 1.43 13.29 10.32
CA GLY A 97 1.83 14.69 10.43
C GLY A 97 1.84 15.42 9.10
N ASP A 98 2.43 16.62 9.10
CA ASP A 98 2.35 17.55 7.97
C ASP A 98 3.31 17.22 6.81
N ASN A 99 4.20 16.23 6.95
CA ASN A 99 5.24 15.90 5.98
C ASN A 99 6.05 17.13 5.51
N GLY A 100 6.26 18.12 6.39
CA GLY A 100 6.94 19.38 6.07
C GLY A 100 6.10 20.38 5.26
N VAL A 101 4.79 20.14 5.12
CA VAL A 101 3.80 21.02 4.49
C VAL A 101 2.74 21.41 5.52
N PRO A 102 2.96 22.50 6.29
CA PRO A 102 2.12 22.86 7.45
C PRO A 102 0.62 22.87 7.16
N GLU A 103 0.23 23.29 5.95
CA GLU A 103 -1.14 23.39 5.47
C GLU A 103 -1.90 22.04 5.48
N LEU A 104 -1.21 20.90 5.55
CA LEU A 104 -1.83 19.58 5.64
C LEU A 104 -2.47 19.29 7.01
N THR A 105 -2.15 20.07 8.04
CA THR A 105 -2.67 19.89 9.41
C THR A 105 -3.49 21.06 9.94
N GLU A 106 -3.68 22.11 9.13
CA GLU A 106 -4.49 23.31 9.44
C GLU A 106 -5.98 23.12 9.15
#